data_AF-A0A7K7RZ77-F1
#
_entry.id   AF-A0A7K7RZ77-F1
#
_cell.length_a   1.000
_cell.length_b   1.000
_cell.length_c   1.000
_cell.angle_alpha   90.00
_cell.angle_beta   90.00
_cell.angle_gamma   90.00
#
_symmetry.space_group_name_H-M   'P 1'
#
loop_
_entity.id
_entity.type
_entity.pdbx_description
1 polymer ?
#
loop_
_entity_poly.entity_id
_entity_poly.type
_entity_poly.pdbx_seq_one_letter_code
_entity_poly.pdbx_strand_id
1 'polypeptide(L)'
;MPSRKKTSMFASAFCTCVSSFAVICVALATPQWVSSEVRFSRTGTTVTVSLTYGLFSGTCEQFVDAGLQVSKTTFQVSEALSSSSCRSLVVATIVVLVLALLSSLLSAGFTCTNTVSNPYQTFLGPVGVYTWNSLCGVLTLIAMILFPVNVEGNSLSEELAHSCSSSLQAHLGSKHNYGYSYWIMLLILFLNIASLIIIYFYDHARYSKKKEQARPIENAPKDVILF
;
A
#
# COMPACT_ATOMS: atom_id res chain seq x y z
N MET A 1 -0.15 -32.11 -18.30
CA MET A 1 0.72 -31.35 -17.36
C MET A 1 0.77 -29.88 -17.78
N PRO A 2 0.78 -28.92 -16.84
CA PRO A 2 1.01 -27.52 -17.17
C PRO A 2 2.42 -27.33 -17.73
N SER A 3 2.62 -26.41 -18.68
CA SER A 3 3.96 -26.16 -19.21
C SER A 3 4.85 -25.54 -18.11
N ARG A 4 6.12 -25.96 -18.03
CA ARG A 4 7.08 -25.43 -17.02
C ARG A 4 7.15 -23.89 -17.02
N LYS A 5 7.03 -23.27 -18.21
CA LYS A 5 6.99 -21.81 -18.38
C LYS A 5 5.75 -21.17 -17.73
N LYS A 6 4.57 -21.79 -17.86
CA LYS A 6 3.33 -21.31 -17.21
C LYS A 6 3.48 -21.33 -15.69
N THR A 7 3.87 -22.48 -15.14
CA THR A 7 3.99 -22.67 -13.69
C THR A 7 5.02 -21.70 -13.09
N SER A 8 6.15 -21.49 -13.76
CA SER A 8 7.17 -20.53 -13.30
C SER A 8 6.67 -19.08 -13.28
N MET A 9 5.97 -18.63 -14.32
CA MET A 9 5.44 -17.25 -14.39
C MET A 9 4.33 -16.99 -13.37
N PHE A 10 3.39 -17.94 -13.20
CA PHE A 10 2.34 -17.79 -12.18
C PHE A 10 2.87 -17.93 -10.75
N ALA A 11 3.88 -18.79 -10.51
CA ALA A 11 4.52 -18.88 -9.21
C ALA A 11 5.28 -17.59 -8.84
N SER A 12 5.96 -16.96 -9.81
CA SER A 12 6.62 -15.67 -9.58
C SER A 12 5.62 -14.54 -9.33
N ALA A 13 4.52 -14.48 -10.09
CA ALA A 13 3.42 -13.55 -9.81
C ALA A 13 2.74 -13.82 -8.44
N PHE A 14 2.64 -15.08 -8.02
CA PHE A 14 2.15 -15.42 -6.69
C PHE A 14 3.07 -14.89 -5.59
N CYS A 15 4.39 -15.07 -5.73
CA CYS A 15 5.36 -14.54 -4.78
C CYS A 15 5.32 -13.01 -4.67
N THR A 16 5.12 -12.28 -5.77
CA THR A 16 4.97 -10.82 -5.72
C THR A 16 3.67 -10.41 -5.04
N CYS A 17 2.56 -11.12 -5.27
CA CYS A 17 1.27 -10.85 -4.61
C CYS A 17 1.34 -11.11 -3.09
N VAL A 18 1.94 -12.23 -2.67
CA VAL A 18 2.12 -12.56 -1.25
C VAL A 18 3.06 -11.57 -0.56
N SER A 19 4.14 -11.16 -1.23
CA SER A 19 5.02 -10.11 -0.73
C SER A 19 4.28 -8.79 -0.56
N SER A 20 3.44 -8.41 -1.54
CA SER A 20 2.62 -7.20 -1.47
C SER A 20 1.67 -7.23 -0.27
N PHE A 21 0.96 -8.35 -0.08
CA PHE A 21 0.12 -8.59 1.08
C PHE A 21 0.89 -8.43 2.40
N ALA A 22 2.04 -9.06 2.53
CA ALA A 22 2.87 -9.00 3.73
C ALA A 22 3.34 -7.56 4.02
N VAL A 23 3.74 -6.82 2.98
CA VAL A 23 4.18 -5.43 3.12
C VAL A 23 3.01 -4.51 3.54
N ILE A 24 1.79 -4.73 3.04
CA ILE A 24 0.60 -3.99 3.50
C ILE A 24 0.34 -4.27 4.99
N CYS A 25 0.45 -5.52 5.44
CA CYS A 25 0.31 -5.87 6.86
C CYS A 25 1.36 -5.16 7.72
N VAL A 26 2.62 -5.13 7.28
CA VAL A 26 3.70 -4.41 7.97
C VAL A 26 3.36 -2.93 8.06
N ALA A 27 2.98 -2.29 6.95
CA ALA A 27 2.61 -0.88 6.93
C ALA A 27 1.46 -0.56 7.89
N LEU A 28 0.44 -1.42 7.99
CA LEU A 28 -0.67 -1.25 8.94
C LEU A 28 -0.23 -1.42 10.41
N ALA A 29 0.68 -2.35 10.69
CA ALA A 29 1.06 -2.70 12.05
C ALA A 29 2.11 -1.75 12.66
N THR A 30 2.95 -1.12 11.84
CA THR A 30 4.08 -0.34 12.34
C THR A 30 3.72 1.13 12.65
N PRO A 31 4.07 1.65 13.84
CA PRO A 31 3.72 3.00 14.26
C PRO A 31 4.70 4.08 13.76
N GLN A 32 5.37 3.86 12.63
CA GLN A 32 6.48 4.71 12.15
C GLN A 32 6.16 5.28 10.76
N TRP A 33 5.00 5.93 10.63
CA TRP A 33 4.56 6.55 9.39
C TRP A 33 5.09 7.96 9.24
N VAL A 34 5.07 8.73 10.32
CA VAL A 34 5.59 10.10 10.34
C VAL A 34 6.23 10.40 11.69
N SER A 35 7.28 11.20 11.64
CA SER A 35 7.90 11.84 12.78
C SER A 35 7.72 13.34 12.62
N SER A 36 6.98 13.96 13.54
CA SER A 36 6.65 15.38 13.51
C SER A 36 7.23 16.08 14.72
N GLU A 37 7.92 17.19 14.49
CA GLU A 37 8.34 18.11 15.54
C GLU A 37 7.42 19.32 15.51
N VAL A 38 6.70 19.56 16.60
CA VAL A 38 5.78 20.70 16.73
C VAL A 38 6.28 21.60 17.84
N ARG A 39 6.53 22.87 17.53
CA ARG A 39 7.04 23.86 18.48
C ARG A 39 5.90 24.70 19.03
N PHE A 40 5.90 24.86 20.35
CA PHE A 40 4.90 25.66 21.06
C PHE A 40 5.56 26.61 22.05
N SER A 41 4.90 27.73 22.31
CA SER A 41 5.23 28.63 23.42
C SER A 41 4.50 28.20 24.69
N ARG A 42 5.22 28.17 25.82
CA ARG A 42 4.71 27.85 27.16
C ARG A 42 5.36 28.78 28.19
N THR A 43 4.57 29.72 28.74
CA THR A 43 4.90 30.59 29.89
C THR A 43 6.39 30.96 30.02
N GLY A 44 6.93 31.66 29.01
CA GLY A 44 8.31 32.18 29.00
C GLY A 44 9.38 31.21 28.47
N THR A 45 8.99 30.02 28.01
CA THR A 45 9.88 29.01 27.41
C THR A 45 9.28 28.39 26.14
N THR A 46 10.14 27.89 25.25
CA THR A 46 9.70 27.10 24.09
C THR A 46 9.71 25.62 24.44
N VAL A 47 8.66 24.91 24.04
CA VAL A 47 8.54 23.46 24.17
C VAL A 47 8.44 22.86 22.78
N THR A 48 9.28 21.87 22.51
CA THR A 48 9.23 21.08 21.28
C THR A 48 8.62 19.72 21.60
N VAL A 49 7.52 19.39 20.94
CA VAL A 49 6.86 18.09 21.05
C VAL A 49 7.24 17.27 19.81
N SER A 50 7.97 16.19 20.03
CA SER A 50 8.29 15.20 19.01
C SER A 50 7.25 14.08 19.05
N LEU A 51 6.57 13.87 17.94
CA LEU A 51 5.55 12.86 17.77
C LEU A 51 6.04 11.86 16.74
N THR A 52 5.96 10.58 17.06
CA THR A 52 6.15 9.52 16.06
C THR A 52 4.95 8.60 16.11
N TYR A 53 4.22 8.49 15.01
CA TYR A 53 2.95 7.76 14.99
C TYR A 53 2.70 7.01 13.69
N GLY A 54 1.86 5.97 13.80
CA GLY A 54 1.23 5.27 12.68
C GLY A 54 -0.27 5.54 12.61
N LEU A 55 -1.06 4.62 12.05
CA LEU A 55 -2.50 4.82 11.92
C LEU A 55 -3.28 4.60 13.23
N PHE A 56 -2.78 3.73 14.11
CA PHE A 56 -3.51 3.31 15.31
C PHE A 56 -2.93 3.90 16.59
N SER A 57 -1.60 3.91 16.71
CA SER A 57 -0.91 4.36 17.91
C SER A 57 0.34 5.17 17.58
N GLY A 58 0.80 5.93 18.56
CA GLY A 58 2.01 6.73 18.46
C GLY A 58 2.69 6.95 19.81
N THR A 59 3.91 7.46 19.74
CA THR A 59 4.70 7.93 20.87
C THR A 59 4.82 9.44 20.80
N CYS A 60 4.67 10.07 21.96
CA CYS A 60 4.87 11.49 22.14
C CYS A 60 6.04 11.70 23.11
N GLU A 61 6.99 12.52 22.71
CA GLU A 61 8.16 12.90 23.49
C GLU A 61 8.22 14.42 23.61
N GLN A 62 8.31 14.94 24.83
CA GLN A 62 8.32 16.37 25.10
C GLN A 62 9.73 16.83 25.49
N PHE A 63 10.21 17.87 24.82
CA PHE A 63 11.51 18.49 25.06
C PHE A 63 11.31 19.98 25.40
N VAL A 64 12.02 20.45 26.42
CA VAL A 64 12.13 21.90 26.72
C VAL A 64 13.40 22.43 26.05
N ASP A 65 13.46 23.73 25.71
CA ASP A 65 14.59 24.40 25.02
C ASP A 65 16.00 24.10 25.58
N ALA A 66 16.12 23.60 26.82
CA ALA A 66 17.36 23.09 27.41
C ALA A 66 17.76 21.66 26.95
N GLY A 67 17.04 21.05 26.00
CA GLY A 67 17.27 19.68 25.51
C GLY A 67 16.82 18.58 26.48
N LEU A 68 16.16 18.93 27.59
CA LEU A 68 15.72 17.97 28.60
C LEU A 68 14.42 17.30 28.16
N GLN A 69 14.43 15.97 28.02
CA GLN A 69 13.23 15.18 27.80
C GLN A 69 12.40 15.14 29.09
N VAL A 70 11.21 15.69 29.06
CA VAL A 70 10.34 15.83 30.25
C VAL A 70 9.39 14.67 30.38
N SER A 71 8.90 14.13 29.25
CA SER A 71 7.90 13.06 29.27
C SER A 71 7.93 12.27 27.97
N LYS A 72 7.71 10.95 28.10
CA LYS A 72 7.48 10.03 26.99
C LYS A 72 6.21 9.25 27.28
N THR A 73 5.21 9.39 26.43
CA THR A 73 3.93 8.71 26.56
C THR A 73 3.51 8.07 25.24
N THR A 74 2.77 6.98 25.34
CA THR A 74 2.12 6.34 24.19
C THR A 74 0.67 6.79 24.14
N PHE A 75 0.12 7.00 22.96
CA PHE A 75 -1.28 7.36 22.77
C PHE A 75 -1.93 6.56 21.64
N GLN A 76 -3.25 6.41 21.72
CA GLN A 76 -4.07 5.90 20.63
C GLN A 76 -4.52 7.06 19.75
N VAL A 77 -4.30 6.95 18.44
CA VAL A 77 -4.59 8.02 17.48
C VAL A 77 -6.09 8.35 17.49
N SER A 78 -6.96 7.33 17.56
CA SER A 78 -8.42 7.51 17.57
C SER A 78 -8.97 8.24 18.78
N GLU A 79 -8.32 8.10 19.95
CA GLU A 79 -8.73 8.76 21.20
C GLU A 79 -8.16 10.17 21.31
N ALA A 80 -6.97 10.39 20.73
CA ALA A 80 -6.29 11.69 20.72
C ALA A 80 -6.88 12.69 19.71
N LEU A 81 -7.77 12.24 18.82
CA LEU A 81 -8.40 13.03 17.77
C LEU A 81 -9.72 13.65 18.23
N SER A 82 -9.78 14.98 18.25
CA SER A 82 -11.00 15.76 18.55
C SER A 82 -11.78 16.18 17.29
N SER A 83 -11.08 16.40 16.19
CA SER A 83 -11.57 16.87 14.91
C SER A 83 -12.19 15.72 14.13
N SER A 84 -13.42 15.93 13.68
CA SER A 84 -14.12 14.98 12.83
C SER A 84 -13.43 14.78 11.48
N SER A 85 -12.81 15.84 10.92
CA SER A 85 -12.10 15.80 9.63
C SER A 85 -10.86 14.90 9.71
N CYS A 86 -9.99 15.15 10.70
CA CYS A 86 -8.77 14.38 10.91
C CYS A 86 -9.09 12.90 11.15
N ARG A 87 -10.09 12.62 12.00
CA ARG A 87 -10.54 11.27 12.30
C ARG A 87 -11.09 10.56 11.06
N SER A 88 -11.91 11.25 10.26
CA SER A 88 -12.47 10.68 9.04
C SER A 88 -11.39 10.28 8.04
N LEU A 89 -10.37 11.12 7.81
CA LEU A 89 -9.29 10.79 6.88
C LEU A 89 -8.36 9.68 7.37
N VAL A 90 -8.09 9.59 8.69
CA VAL A 90 -7.37 8.43 9.26
C VAL A 90 -8.16 7.15 9.01
N VAL A 91 -9.46 7.14 9.35
CA VAL A 91 -10.33 5.98 9.13
C VAL A 91 -10.43 5.62 7.64
N ALA A 92 -10.58 6.60 6.76
CA ALA A 92 -10.61 6.38 5.32
C ALA A 92 -9.30 5.75 4.83
N THR A 93 -8.14 6.21 5.32
CA THR A 93 -6.83 5.64 4.99
C THR A 93 -6.75 4.17 5.44
N ILE A 94 -7.20 3.85 6.65
CA ILE A 94 -7.25 2.47 7.17
C ILE A 94 -8.12 1.59 6.27
N VAL A 95 -9.35 2.04 5.96
CA VAL A 95 -10.31 1.29 5.14
C VAL A 95 -9.74 1.03 3.74
N VAL A 96 -9.13 2.04 3.11
CA VAL A 96 -8.51 1.91 1.79
C VAL A 96 -7.37 0.91 1.81
N LEU A 97 -6.51 0.91 2.85
CA LEU A 97 -5.44 -0.08 3.00
C LEU A 97 -5.96 -1.49 3.25
N VAL A 98 -7.03 -1.65 4.01
CA VAL A 98 -7.69 -2.95 4.22
C VAL A 98 -8.27 -3.48 2.90
N LEU A 99 -8.90 -2.62 2.10
CA LEU A 99 -9.36 -3.00 0.76
C LEU A 99 -8.19 -3.38 -0.16
N ALA A 100 -7.06 -2.67 -0.10
CA ALA A 100 -5.84 -3.04 -0.83
C ALA A 100 -5.30 -4.41 -0.38
N LEU A 101 -5.30 -4.67 0.94
CA LEU A 101 -4.90 -5.95 1.52
C LEU A 101 -5.78 -7.10 1.00
N LEU A 102 -7.11 -6.94 1.03
CA LEU A 102 -8.04 -7.93 0.49
C LEU A 102 -7.85 -8.14 -1.03
N SER A 103 -7.59 -7.06 -1.77
CA SER A 103 -7.28 -7.11 -3.20
C SER A 103 -6.02 -7.92 -3.48
N SER A 104 -4.95 -7.69 -2.71
CA SER A 104 -3.70 -8.44 -2.83
C SER A 104 -3.86 -9.93 -2.49
N LEU A 105 -4.70 -10.24 -1.49
CA LEU A 105 -5.03 -11.61 -1.09
C LEU A 105 -5.82 -12.36 -2.18
N LEU A 106 -6.82 -11.71 -2.79
CA LEU A 106 -7.58 -12.27 -3.91
C LEU A 106 -6.68 -12.53 -5.11
N SER A 107 -5.78 -11.60 -5.42
CA SER A 107 -4.77 -11.78 -6.47
C SER A 107 -3.83 -12.97 -6.19
N ALA A 108 -3.38 -13.14 -4.94
CA ALA A 108 -2.58 -14.28 -4.54
C ALA A 108 -3.35 -15.61 -4.70
N GLY A 109 -4.63 -15.64 -4.30
CA GLY A 109 -5.50 -16.80 -4.52
C GLY A 109 -5.64 -17.18 -6.00
N PHE A 110 -5.80 -16.18 -6.88
CA PHE A 110 -5.89 -16.42 -8.32
C PHE A 110 -4.56 -16.91 -8.90
N THR A 111 -3.43 -16.28 -8.57
CA THR A 111 -2.13 -16.73 -9.05
C THR A 111 -1.77 -18.14 -8.54
N CYS A 112 -2.13 -18.48 -7.30
CA CYS A 112 -1.99 -19.81 -6.73
C CYS A 112 -2.82 -20.86 -7.49
N THR A 113 -4.12 -20.62 -7.66
CA THR A 113 -5.01 -21.54 -8.38
C THR A 113 -4.56 -21.78 -9.83
N ASN A 114 -4.05 -20.76 -10.52
CA ASN A 114 -3.48 -20.88 -11.88
C ASN A 114 -2.17 -21.65 -11.93
N THR A 115 -1.40 -21.66 -10.83
CA THR A 115 -0.17 -22.43 -10.71
C THR A 115 -0.46 -23.93 -10.72
N VAL A 116 -1.55 -24.36 -10.04
CA VAL A 116 -1.85 -25.77 -9.78
C VAL A 116 -2.90 -26.38 -10.74
N SER A 117 -3.90 -25.61 -11.19
CA SER A 117 -5.09 -26.15 -11.89
C SER A 117 -4.91 -26.41 -13.40
N ASN A 118 -5.57 -27.47 -13.91
CA ASN A 118 -5.85 -27.73 -15.33
C ASN A 118 -7.23 -28.44 -15.49
N PRO A 119 -8.10 -28.08 -16.46
CA PRO A 119 -7.97 -27.04 -17.48
C PRO A 119 -8.40 -25.64 -16.97
N TYR A 120 -8.26 -24.63 -17.83
CA TYR A 120 -8.43 -23.20 -17.50
C TYR A 120 -9.80 -22.87 -16.90
N GLN A 121 -9.84 -22.14 -15.79
CA GLN A 121 -11.00 -21.30 -15.48
C GLN A 121 -10.77 -19.92 -16.11
N THR A 122 -11.58 -19.57 -17.11
CA THR A 122 -11.51 -18.33 -17.88
C THR A 122 -11.76 -17.07 -17.06
N PHE A 123 -12.56 -17.16 -15.99
CA PHE A 123 -12.80 -16.06 -15.03
C PHE A 123 -11.67 -15.90 -14.00
N LEU A 124 -10.92 -16.97 -13.72
CA LEU A 124 -9.77 -16.95 -12.82
C LEU A 124 -8.45 -16.68 -13.57
N GLY A 125 -8.47 -16.37 -14.87
CA GLY A 125 -7.26 -16.20 -15.69
C GLY A 125 -6.47 -14.89 -15.46
N PRO A 126 -5.62 -14.49 -16.43
CA PRO A 126 -4.83 -13.25 -16.38
C PRO A 126 -5.62 -11.98 -16.05
N VAL A 127 -6.88 -11.90 -16.49
CA VAL A 127 -7.78 -10.77 -16.24
C VAL A 127 -8.04 -10.55 -14.75
N GLY A 128 -8.24 -11.62 -13.98
CA GLY A 128 -8.41 -11.53 -12.52
C GLY A 128 -7.15 -10.97 -11.86
N VAL A 129 -5.98 -11.43 -12.28
CA VAL A 129 -4.71 -10.94 -11.74
C VAL A 129 -4.51 -9.46 -12.09
N TYR A 130 -4.82 -9.03 -13.32
CA TYR A 130 -4.73 -7.61 -13.70
C TYR A 130 -5.66 -6.73 -12.88
N THR A 131 -6.92 -7.13 -12.72
CA THR A 131 -7.94 -6.34 -12.01
C THR A 131 -7.57 -6.15 -10.54
N TRP A 132 -7.24 -7.24 -9.82
CA TRP A 132 -6.93 -7.16 -8.40
C TRP A 132 -5.54 -6.58 -8.08
N ASN A 133 -4.52 -6.73 -8.94
CA ASN A 133 -3.25 -6.00 -8.76
C ASN A 133 -3.41 -4.51 -9.06
N SER A 134 -4.17 -4.15 -10.11
CA SER A 134 -4.41 -2.74 -10.44
C SER A 134 -5.23 -2.05 -9.36
N LEU A 135 -6.28 -2.72 -8.86
CA LEU A 135 -7.08 -2.21 -7.74
C LEU A 135 -6.23 -2.06 -6.48
N CYS A 136 -5.39 -3.04 -6.15
CA CYS A 136 -4.47 -2.93 -5.02
C CYS A 136 -3.53 -1.71 -5.18
N GLY A 137 -2.91 -1.55 -6.35
CA GLY A 137 -2.01 -0.44 -6.63
C GLY A 137 -2.69 0.92 -6.53
N VAL A 138 -3.89 1.07 -7.11
CA VAL A 138 -4.67 2.32 -7.04
C VAL A 138 -5.09 2.64 -5.61
N LEU A 139 -5.56 1.65 -4.83
CA LEU A 139 -5.92 1.85 -3.44
C LEU A 139 -4.70 2.25 -2.59
N THR A 140 -3.55 1.61 -2.79
CA THR A 140 -2.30 2.01 -2.13
C THR A 140 -1.89 3.43 -2.49
N LEU A 141 -2.01 3.84 -3.77
CA LEU A 141 -1.75 5.22 -4.19
C LEU A 141 -2.70 6.22 -3.50
N ILE A 142 -3.98 5.89 -3.40
CA ILE A 142 -4.96 6.73 -2.69
C ILE A 142 -4.57 6.86 -1.21
N ALA A 143 -4.17 5.78 -0.54
CA ALA A 143 -3.71 5.84 0.85
C ALA A 143 -2.45 6.69 1.02
N MET A 144 -1.50 6.61 0.08
CA MET A 144 -0.31 7.46 0.04
C MET A 144 -0.62 8.95 -0.14
N ILE A 145 -1.79 9.30 -0.69
CA ILE A 145 -2.24 10.69 -0.83
C ILE A 145 -3.04 11.14 0.40
N LEU A 146 -4.00 10.32 0.85
CA LEU A 146 -4.88 10.65 1.97
C LEU A 146 -4.11 10.94 3.26
N PHE A 147 -3.06 10.17 3.56
CA PHE A 147 -2.31 10.33 4.80
C PHE A 147 -1.55 11.67 4.86
N PRO A 148 -0.68 12.04 3.91
CA PRO A 148 -0.06 13.37 3.84
C PRO A 148 -1.06 14.52 3.79
N VAL A 149 -2.15 14.37 3.04
CA VAL A 149 -3.21 15.39 2.98
C VAL A 149 -3.81 15.62 4.37
N ASN A 150 -3.93 14.58 5.19
CA ASN A 150 -4.38 14.73 6.56
C ASN A 150 -3.33 15.38 7.47
N VAL A 151 -2.05 15.00 7.29
CA VAL A 151 -0.93 15.56 8.07
C VAL A 151 -0.77 17.05 7.82
N GLU A 152 -0.72 17.46 6.55
CA GLU A 152 -0.44 18.85 6.14
C GLU A 152 -1.73 19.68 6.04
N GLY A 153 -2.82 19.11 5.51
CA GLY A 153 -4.04 19.85 5.20
C GLY A 153 -4.98 20.03 6.39
N ASN A 154 -5.01 19.07 7.32
CA ASN A 154 -5.81 19.18 8.55
C ASN A 154 -4.95 19.34 9.82
N SER A 155 -3.64 19.54 9.68
CA SER A 155 -2.71 19.68 10.81
C SER A 155 -2.80 18.52 11.83
N LEU A 156 -2.96 17.27 11.36
CA LEU A 156 -3.12 16.08 12.22
C LEU A 156 -2.08 16.02 13.36
N SER A 157 -0.82 16.32 13.05
CA SER A 157 0.28 16.29 14.01
C SER A 157 0.14 17.34 15.12
N GLU A 158 -0.43 18.51 14.81
CA GLU A 158 -0.64 19.57 15.79
C GLU A 158 -1.74 19.17 16.78
N GLU A 159 -2.82 18.59 16.26
CA GLU A 159 -3.92 18.09 17.08
C GLU A 159 -3.47 16.97 18.03
N LEU A 160 -2.69 16.02 17.52
CA LEU A 160 -2.10 14.96 18.35
C LEU A 160 -1.13 15.54 19.40
N ALA A 161 -0.41 16.62 19.09
CA ALA A 161 0.47 17.29 20.04
C ALA A 161 -0.32 17.93 21.20
N HIS A 162 -1.45 18.57 20.90
CA HIS A 162 -2.34 19.16 21.91
C HIS A 162 -2.93 18.09 22.83
N SER A 163 -3.33 16.93 22.30
CA SER A 163 -3.79 15.82 23.14
C SER A 163 -2.70 15.27 24.06
N CYS A 164 -1.42 15.34 23.67
CA CYS A 164 -0.30 14.89 24.48
C CYS A 164 0.11 15.90 25.57
N SER A 165 -0.14 17.20 25.34
CA SER A 165 0.28 18.29 26.22
C SER A 165 -0.84 19.30 26.43
N SER A 166 -1.46 19.24 27.61
CA SER A 166 -2.59 20.11 27.99
C SER A 166 -2.23 21.59 28.25
N SER A 167 -0.94 21.97 28.22
CA SER A 167 -0.45 23.32 28.54
C SER A 167 0.35 23.98 27.40
N LEU A 168 -0.04 23.74 26.15
CA LEU A 168 0.54 24.39 24.98
C LEU A 168 -0.30 25.63 24.60
N GLN A 169 0.36 26.76 24.34
CA GLN A 169 -0.32 28.04 24.18
C GLN A 169 -0.39 28.48 22.71
N ALA A 170 0.74 28.92 22.15
CA ALA A 170 0.82 29.35 20.75
C ALA A 170 1.66 28.37 19.94
N HIS A 171 1.15 27.96 18.79
CA HIS A 171 1.89 27.20 17.78
C HIS A 171 2.92 28.11 17.09
N LEU A 172 4.18 27.68 17.05
CA LEU A 172 5.28 28.44 16.41
C LEU A 172 5.71 27.83 15.07
N GLY A 173 5.43 26.55 14.86
CA GLY A 173 5.73 25.87 13.60
C GLY A 173 5.83 24.35 13.76
N SER A 174 5.60 23.65 12.65
CA SER A 174 5.72 22.20 12.57
C SER A 174 6.72 21.78 11.50
N LYS A 175 7.40 20.65 11.73
CA LYS A 175 8.22 19.96 10.73
C LYS A 175 7.81 18.50 10.68
N HIS A 176 7.49 18.01 9.49
CA HIS A 176 7.01 16.65 9.27
C HIS A 176 8.03 15.86 8.45
N ASN A 177 8.46 14.70 8.95
CA ASN A 177 9.33 13.77 8.22
C ASN A 177 8.63 12.41 8.11
N TYR A 178 8.48 11.90 6.89
CA TYR A 178 7.84 10.60 6.66
C TYR A 178 8.80 9.45 6.97
N GLY A 179 8.32 8.50 7.76
CA GLY A 179 9.07 7.35 8.24
C GLY A 179 9.02 6.14 7.30
N TYR A 180 9.71 5.07 7.70
CA TYR A 180 9.84 3.85 6.89
C TYR A 180 8.50 3.22 6.51
N SER A 181 7.53 3.20 7.43
CA SER A 181 6.21 2.57 7.20
C SER A 181 5.42 3.26 6.10
N TYR A 182 5.66 4.55 5.89
CA TYR A 182 5.09 5.28 4.78
C TYR A 182 5.81 4.94 3.46
N TRP A 183 7.14 4.99 3.45
CA TRP A 183 7.93 4.73 2.23
C TRP A 183 7.87 3.29 1.75
N ILE A 184 7.66 2.32 2.64
CA ILE A 184 7.49 0.91 2.26
C ILE A 184 6.25 0.71 1.36
N MET A 185 5.29 1.65 1.34
CA MET A 185 4.17 1.60 0.41
C MET A 185 4.60 1.71 -1.06
N LEU A 186 5.73 2.37 -1.37
CA LEU A 186 6.27 2.37 -2.73
C LEU A 186 6.68 0.97 -3.19
N LEU A 187 7.15 0.12 -2.27
CA LEU A 187 7.47 -1.27 -2.57
C LEU A 187 6.19 -2.05 -2.94
N ILE A 188 5.05 -1.76 -2.30
CA ILE A 188 3.75 -2.35 -2.65
C ILE A 188 3.40 -2.01 -4.11
N LEU A 189 3.56 -0.75 -4.51
CA LEU A 189 3.30 -0.32 -5.90
C LEU A 189 4.23 -1.04 -6.88
N PHE A 190 5.52 -1.11 -6.57
CA PHE A 190 6.49 -1.83 -7.38
C PHE A 190 6.13 -3.31 -7.54
N LEU A 191 5.75 -4.00 -6.45
CA LEU A 191 5.36 -5.41 -6.48
C LEU A 191 4.11 -5.66 -7.32
N ASN A 192 3.11 -4.77 -7.23
CA ASN A 192 1.91 -4.83 -8.08
C ASN A 192 2.28 -4.62 -9.56
N ILE A 193 3.11 -3.63 -9.89
CA ILE A 193 3.58 -3.39 -11.26
C ILE A 193 4.36 -4.61 -11.79
N ALA A 194 5.26 -5.18 -10.99
CA ALA A 194 6.01 -6.37 -11.36
C ALA A 194 5.08 -7.56 -11.66
N SER A 195 4.04 -7.76 -10.83
CA SER A 195 3.00 -8.76 -11.07
C SER A 195 2.29 -8.55 -12.41
N LEU A 196 1.87 -7.32 -12.72
CA LEU A 196 1.24 -6.96 -13.99
C LEU A 196 2.17 -7.27 -15.19
N ILE A 197 3.45 -6.93 -15.08
CA ILE A 197 4.45 -7.17 -16.13
C ILE A 197 4.65 -8.67 -16.37
N ILE A 198 4.77 -9.47 -15.31
CA ILE A 198 4.95 -10.93 -15.41
C ILE A 198 3.77 -11.56 -16.16
N ILE A 199 2.55 -11.17 -15.78
CA ILE A 199 1.33 -11.70 -16.40
C ILE A 199 1.18 -11.19 -17.84
N TYR A 200 1.58 -9.95 -18.13
CA TYR A 200 1.63 -9.40 -19.49
C TYR A 200 2.53 -10.23 -20.40
N PHE A 201 3.76 -10.52 -19.97
CA PHE A 201 4.66 -11.37 -20.74
C PHE A 201 4.10 -12.78 -20.95
N TYR A 202 3.45 -13.35 -19.93
CA TYR A 202 2.79 -14.65 -20.05
C TYR A 202 1.66 -14.63 -21.10
N ASP A 203 0.76 -13.64 -21.02
CA ASP A 203 -0.40 -13.56 -21.89
C ASP A 203 0.02 -13.25 -23.34
N HIS A 204 0.99 -12.36 -23.53
CA HIS A 204 1.58 -12.07 -24.85
C HIS A 204 2.23 -13.31 -25.48
N ALA A 205 3.03 -14.06 -24.70
CA ALA A 205 3.65 -15.29 -25.19
C ALA A 205 2.61 -16.36 -25.56
N ARG A 206 1.51 -16.45 -24.82
CA ARG A 206 0.38 -17.34 -25.13
C ARG A 206 -0.34 -16.91 -26.39
N TYR A 207 -0.58 -15.61 -26.55
CA TYR A 207 -1.23 -15.04 -27.73
C TYR A 207 -0.40 -15.27 -29.01
N SER A 208 0.91 -15.03 -28.98
CA SER A 208 1.81 -15.28 -30.13
C SER A 208 1.74 -16.74 -30.57
N LYS A 209 1.81 -17.69 -29.63
CA LYS A 209 1.70 -19.12 -29.93
C LYS A 209 0.37 -19.51 -30.56
N LYS A 210 -0.75 -18.97 -30.07
CA LYS A 210 -2.06 -19.22 -30.68
C LYS A 210 -2.12 -18.69 -32.11
N LYS A 211 -1.55 -17.51 -32.35
CA LYS A 211 -1.50 -16.90 -33.69
C LYS A 211 -0.60 -17.69 -34.65
N GLU A 212 0.54 -18.20 -34.18
CA GLU A 212 1.42 -19.09 -34.96
C GLU A 212 0.74 -20.42 -35.31
N GLN A 213 0.01 -21.02 -34.37
CA GLN A 213 -0.76 -22.25 -34.57
C GLN A 213 -2.01 -22.09 -35.44
N ALA A 214 -2.48 -20.85 -35.66
CA ALA A 214 -3.60 -20.56 -36.56
C ALA A 214 -3.16 -20.33 -38.02
N ARG A 215 -1.87 -20.06 -38.28
CA ARG A 215 -1.31 -19.96 -39.65
C ARG A 215 -1.08 -21.28 -40.43
N PRO A 216 -1.01 -22.51 -39.86
CA PRO A 216 -0.74 -23.72 -40.63
C PRO A 216 -1.90 -24.15 -41.55
N ILE A 217 -3.13 -23.67 -41.31
CA ILE A 217 -4.32 -24.04 -42.09
C ILE A 217 -4.47 -23.23 -43.38
N GLU A 218 -3.76 -22.11 -43.52
CA GLU A 218 -3.79 -21.27 -44.72
C GLU A 218 -2.86 -21.80 -45.83
N ASN A 219 -1.92 -22.68 -45.47
CA ASN A 219 -0.98 -23.35 -46.39
C ASN A 219 -1.39 -24.80 -46.70
N ALA A 220 -2.68 -25.15 -46.57
CA ALA A 220 -3.17 -26.40 -47.15
C ALA A 220 -3.15 -26.24 -48.69
N PRO A 221 -2.47 -27.11 -49.44
CA PRO A 221 -2.39 -26.99 -50.89
C PRO A 221 -3.82 -27.05 -51.47
N LYS A 222 -4.21 -26.01 -52.21
CA LYS A 222 -5.51 -25.94 -52.91
C LYS A 222 -5.60 -26.92 -54.09
N ASP A 223 -4.54 -27.67 -54.35
CA ASP A 223 -4.38 -28.49 -55.55
C ASP A 223 -5.09 -29.86 -55.50
N VAL A 224 -5.91 -30.12 -54.46
CA VAL A 224 -6.64 -31.40 -54.30
C VAL A 224 -8.16 -31.25 -54.49
N ILE A 225 -8.66 -30.08 -54.91
CA ILE A 225 -10.09 -29.87 -55.20
C ILE A 225 -10.27 -29.43 -56.66
N LEU A 226 -10.04 -30.38 -57.57
CA LEU A 226 -10.55 -30.33 -58.94
C LEU A 226 -11.07 -31.74 -59.28
N PHE A 227 -12.34 -31.96 -58.93
CA PHE A 227 -13.22 -32.91 -59.61
C PHE A 227 -14.08 -32.11 -60.58
#